data_AF-A0A2D7MK35-F1
#
_entry.id   AF-A0A2D7MK35-F1
#
_cell.length_a   1.000
_cell.length_b   1.000
_cell.length_c   1.000
_cell.angle_alpha   90.00
_cell.angle_beta   90.00
_cell.angle_gamma   90.00
#
_symmetry.space_group_name_H-M   'P 1'
#
loop_
_entity.id
_entity.type
_entity.pdbx_description
1 polymer ?
#
loop_
_entity_poly.entity_id
_entity_poly.type
_entity_poly.pdbx_seq_one_letter_code
_entity_poly.pdbx_strand_id
1 'polypeptide(L)'
;CPAINNLAQTLVTKLDGFRARPFDEELRRRRSAGLSERQEELLLAWGYPFVDDEFRFHLTLTNRCDQLNVAEIDDILKKHIVPEMLAPMKVTDVGFVGEAEDGRFHLIKRIPFGH
;
A
#
# COMPACT_ATOMS: atom_id res chain seq x y z
N CYS A 1 -10.07 -5.24 8.04
CA CYS A 1 -11.21 -4.30 8.03
C CYS A 1 -11.86 -4.34 6.65
N PRO A 2 -13.10 -4.83 6.48
CA PRO A 2 -13.69 -5.03 5.15
C PRO A 2 -13.85 -3.74 4.33
N ALA A 3 -14.16 -2.61 4.98
CA ALA A 3 -14.39 -1.34 4.29
C ALA A 3 -13.13 -0.79 3.60
N ILE A 4 -11.97 -0.83 4.27
CA ILE A 4 -10.71 -0.37 3.66
C ILE A 4 -10.25 -1.28 2.52
N ASN A 5 -10.48 -2.59 2.64
CA ASN A 5 -10.18 -3.54 1.57
C ASN A 5 -11.06 -3.27 0.34
N ASN A 6 -12.36 -3.06 0.54
CA ASN A 6 -13.29 -2.73 -0.56
C ASN A 6 -12.94 -1.40 -1.22
N LEU A 7 -12.57 -0.38 -0.43
CA LEU A 7 -12.09 0.90 -0.97
C LEU A 7 -10.84 0.70 -1.83
N ALA A 8 -9.83 -0.03 -1.34
CA ALA A 8 -8.60 -0.29 -2.07
C ALA A 8 -8.87 -1.04 -3.38
N GLN A 9 -9.69 -2.11 -3.33
CA GLN A 9 -10.08 -2.89 -4.50
C GLN A 9 -10.86 -2.03 -5.52
N THR A 10 -11.76 -1.17 -5.06
CA THR A 10 -12.51 -0.26 -5.93
C THR A 10 -11.59 0.72 -6.64
N LEU A 11 -10.61 1.30 -5.94
CA LEU A 11 -9.65 2.22 -6.54
C LEU A 11 -8.77 1.52 -7.58
N VAL A 12 -8.25 0.33 -7.28
CA VAL A 12 -7.45 -0.47 -8.23
C VAL A 12 -8.27 -0.78 -9.48
N THR A 13 -9.47 -1.34 -9.32
CA THR A 13 -10.29 -1.82 -10.44
C THR A 13 -10.86 -0.69 -11.29
N LYS A 14 -11.33 0.41 -10.67
CA LYS A 14 -11.97 1.52 -11.39
C LYS A 14 -10.98 2.47 -12.04
N LEU A 15 -9.74 2.54 -11.54
CA LEU A 15 -8.71 3.42 -12.09
C LEU A 15 -7.72 2.70 -13.00
N ASP A 16 -7.83 1.37 -13.16
CA ASP A 16 -6.90 0.58 -13.98
C ASP A 16 -6.80 1.10 -15.43
N GLY A 17 -7.89 1.63 -16.00
CA GLY A 17 -7.89 2.21 -17.35
C GLY A 17 -6.98 3.43 -17.54
N PHE A 18 -6.54 4.09 -16.46
CA PHE A 18 -5.57 5.20 -16.51
C PHE A 18 -4.12 4.73 -16.38
N ARG A 19 -3.90 3.46 -16.06
CA ARG A 19 -2.57 2.90 -15.83
C ARG A 19 -1.87 2.64 -17.16
N ALA A 20 -0.61 3.06 -17.25
CA ALA A 20 0.26 2.66 -18.36
C ALA A 20 0.57 1.16 -18.26
N ARG A 21 0.76 0.50 -19.41
CA ARG A 21 1.22 -0.90 -19.41
C ARG A 21 2.57 -0.99 -18.68
N PRO A 22 2.75 -1.97 -17.79
CA PRO A 22 4.01 -2.15 -17.08
C PRO A 22 5.10 -2.56 -18.07
N PHE A 23 6.30 -2.02 -17.88
CA PHE A 23 7.47 -2.44 -18.65
C PHE A 23 7.90 -3.86 -18.24
N ASP A 24 8.49 -4.61 -19.17
CA ASP A 24 8.94 -5.99 -18.91
C ASP A 24 9.97 -6.07 -17.76
N GLU A 25 10.76 -5.02 -17.57
CA GLU A 25 11.68 -4.91 -16.44
C GLU A 25 10.95 -4.84 -15.10
N GLU A 26 9.88 -4.05 -15.01
CA GLU A 26 9.08 -3.91 -13.80
C GLU A 26 8.39 -5.23 -13.43
N LEU A 27 7.88 -5.96 -14.43
CA LEU A 27 7.31 -7.29 -14.23
C LEU A 27 8.35 -8.29 -13.73
N ARG A 28 9.55 -8.31 -14.33
CA ARG A 28 10.66 -9.18 -13.89
C ARG A 28 11.09 -8.87 -12.45
N ARG A 29 11.23 -7.59 -12.11
CA ARG A 29 11.58 -7.13 -10.76
C ARG A 29 10.57 -7.61 -9.70
N ARG A 30 9.29 -7.66 -10.05
CA ARG A 30 8.24 -8.11 -9.12
C ARG A 30 8.22 -9.63 -8.98
N ARG A 31 8.42 -10.35 -10.08
CA ARG A 31 8.50 -11.82 -10.07
C ARG A 31 9.69 -12.35 -9.29
N SER A 32 10.78 -11.61 -9.18
CA SER A 32 11.95 -12.04 -8.40
C SER A 32 11.67 -12.20 -6.89
N ALA A 33 10.52 -11.71 -6.41
CA ALA A 33 10.08 -11.92 -5.03
C ALA A 33 9.56 -13.35 -4.75
N GLY A 34 9.41 -14.19 -5.78
CA GLY A 34 8.86 -15.55 -5.62
C GLY A 34 7.36 -15.53 -5.40
N LEU A 35 6.60 -15.12 -6.42
CA LEU A 35 5.15 -14.97 -6.34
C LEU A 35 4.43 -16.34 -6.30
N SER A 36 3.34 -16.41 -5.55
CA SER A 36 2.37 -17.50 -5.68
C SER A 36 1.64 -17.42 -7.03
N GLU A 37 0.96 -18.51 -7.43
CA GLU A 37 0.12 -18.51 -8.64
C GLU A 37 -0.93 -17.38 -8.60
N ARG A 38 -1.58 -17.19 -7.44
CA ARG A 38 -2.55 -16.12 -7.25
C ARG A 38 -1.93 -14.74 -7.41
N GLN A 39 -0.76 -14.51 -6.82
CA GLN A 39 -0.05 -13.24 -6.93
C GLN A 39 0.42 -12.94 -8.37
N GLU A 40 0.74 -13.98 -9.15
CA GLU A 40 1.06 -13.86 -10.57
C GLU A 40 -0.18 -13.43 -11.38
N GLU A 41 -1.35 -14.02 -11.14
CA GLU A 41 -2.61 -13.59 -11.75
C GLU A 41 -2.92 -12.12 -11.45
N LEU A 42 -2.76 -11.71 -10.19
CA LEU A 42 -2.98 -10.34 -9.75
C LEU A 42 -1.96 -9.38 -10.37
N LEU A 43 -0.70 -9.78 -10.51
CA LEU A 43 0.32 -9.01 -11.20
C LEU A 43 -0.04 -8.80 -12.69
N LEU A 44 -0.53 -9.83 -13.37
CA LEU A 44 -0.92 -9.72 -14.78
C LEU A 44 -2.17 -8.85 -14.96
N ALA A 45 -3.18 -9.01 -14.10
CA ALA A 45 -4.42 -8.28 -14.18
C ALA A 45 -4.23 -6.79 -13.79
N TRP A 46 -3.61 -6.54 -12.65
CA TRP A 46 -3.61 -5.21 -12.02
C TRP A 46 -2.25 -4.54 -12.06
N GLY A 47 -1.22 -5.23 -12.55
CA GLY A 47 0.13 -4.73 -12.49
C GLY A 47 0.56 -4.44 -11.06
N TYR A 48 0.19 -5.27 -10.07
CA TYR A 48 0.76 -5.38 -8.71
C TYR A 48 0.24 -6.65 -8.01
N PRO A 49 1.08 -7.45 -7.32
CA PRO A 49 0.67 -8.77 -6.84
C PRO A 49 -0.09 -8.76 -5.50
N PHE A 50 -0.02 -7.67 -4.72
CA PHE A 50 -0.60 -7.60 -3.36
C PHE A 50 -1.86 -6.73 -3.31
N VAL A 51 -2.79 -7.00 -4.23
CA VAL A 51 -4.11 -6.34 -4.31
C VAL A 51 -5.22 -7.36 -4.04
N ASP A 52 -6.47 -6.91 -4.00
CA ASP A 52 -7.63 -7.79 -3.82
C ASP A 52 -7.56 -8.67 -2.56
N ASP A 53 -7.56 -9.99 -2.71
CA ASP A 53 -7.47 -10.97 -1.63
C ASP A 53 -6.07 -11.01 -0.96
N GLU A 54 -5.04 -10.51 -1.64
CA GLU A 54 -3.68 -10.37 -1.10
C GLU A 54 -3.46 -9.00 -0.42
N PHE A 55 -4.43 -8.07 -0.48
CA PHE A 55 -4.30 -6.75 0.13
C PHE A 55 -4.36 -6.80 1.66
N ARG A 56 -3.34 -6.24 2.30
CA ARG A 56 -3.27 -6.07 3.76
C ARG A 56 -3.02 -4.60 4.08
N PHE A 57 -4.00 -3.96 4.72
CA PHE A 57 -3.80 -2.60 5.23
C PHE A 57 -2.71 -2.58 6.30
N HIS A 58 -1.68 -1.78 6.07
CA HIS A 58 -0.59 -1.53 6.99
C HIS A 58 -0.09 -0.10 6.80
N LEU A 59 0.53 0.45 7.84
CA LEU A 59 1.19 1.75 7.79
C LEU A 59 2.68 1.53 8.09
N THR A 60 3.54 2.01 7.21
CA THR A 60 4.98 1.96 7.42
C THR A 60 5.38 2.99 8.48
N LEU A 61 5.89 2.53 9.62
CA LEU A 61 6.35 3.40 10.72
C LEU A 61 7.84 3.71 10.63
N THR A 62 8.64 2.78 10.11
CA THR A 62 10.09 2.91 9.98
C THR A 62 10.56 2.34 8.65
N ASN A 63 11.74 2.78 8.21
CA ASN A 63 12.50 2.07 7.18
C ASN A 63 13.10 0.77 7.77
N ARG A 64 13.92 0.07 6.98
CA ARG A 64 14.71 -1.06 7.49
C ARG A 64 15.57 -0.60 8.67
N CYS A 65 15.48 -1.34 9.77
CA CYS A 65 16.19 -1.05 11.00
C CYS A 65 17.37 -2.03 11.13
N ASP A 66 18.41 -1.86 10.32
CA ASP A 66 19.54 -2.80 10.25
C ASP A 66 20.41 -2.82 11.51
N GLN A 67 20.28 -1.81 12.38
CA GLN A 67 21.12 -1.59 13.57
C GLN A 67 20.38 -1.74 14.91
N LEU A 68 19.06 -1.93 14.89
CA LEU A 68 18.23 -2.03 16.09
C LEU A 68 17.67 -3.45 16.21
N ASN A 69 17.63 -3.98 17.44
CA ASN A 69 16.98 -5.25 17.69
C ASN A 69 15.47 -5.10 17.42
N VAL A 70 14.91 -5.96 16.57
CA VAL A 70 13.46 -5.97 16.25
C VAL A 70 12.62 -6.01 17.53
N ALA A 71 13.06 -6.73 18.56
CA ALA A 71 12.36 -6.80 19.84
C ALA A 71 12.32 -5.45 20.57
N GLU A 72 13.39 -4.66 20.50
CA GLU A 72 13.45 -3.34 21.14
C GLU A 72 12.53 -2.34 20.43
N ILE A 73 12.49 -2.37 19.09
CA ILE A 73 11.54 -1.56 18.32
C ILE A 73 10.10 -1.96 18.63
N ASP A 74 9.81 -3.25 18.67
CA ASP A 74 8.48 -3.77 18.98
C ASP A 74 8.02 -3.33 20.37
N ASP A 75 8.89 -3.39 21.38
CA ASP A 75 8.59 -2.90 22.73
C ASP A 75 8.30 -1.39 22.77
N ILE A 76 9.11 -0.58 22.08
CA ILE A 76 8.89 0.88 21.97
C ILE A 76 7.55 1.17 21.28
N LEU A 77 7.27 0.52 20.15
CA LEU A 77 6.03 0.70 19.39
C LEU A 77 4.81 0.27 20.21
N LYS A 78 4.85 -0.88 20.89
CA LYS A 78 3.78 -1.36 21.77
C LYS A 78 3.51 -0.41 22.92
N LYS A 79 4.56 0.21 23.48
CA LYS A 79 4.43 1.13 24.61
C LYS A 79 3.89 2.50 24.20
N HIS A 80 4.33 3.03 23.06
CA HIS A 80 4.10 4.43 22.70
C HIS A 80 3.13 4.66 21.55
N ILE A 81 2.98 3.71 20.63
CA ILE A 81 2.25 3.92 19.37
C ILE A 81 0.96 3.07 19.32
N VAL A 82 1.06 1.79 19.66
CA VAL A 82 -0.09 0.87 19.61
C VAL A 82 -1.30 1.36 20.40
N PRO A 83 -1.18 1.92 21.63
CA PRO A 83 -2.34 2.38 22.38
C PRO A 83 -3.17 3.43 21.64
N GLU A 84 -2.52 4.33 20.89
CA GLU A 84 -3.21 5.34 20.08
C GLU A 84 -3.76 4.76 18.77
N MET A 85 -3.03 3.82 18.14
CA MET A 85 -3.44 3.19 16.88
C MET A 85 -4.63 2.22 16.99
N LEU A 86 -4.95 1.73 18.19
CA LEU A 86 -6.09 0.84 18.42
C LEU A 86 -7.45 1.55 18.39
N ALA A 87 -7.46 2.89 18.44
CA ALA A 87 -8.68 3.65 18.29
C ALA A 87 -9.22 3.53 16.85
N PRO A 88 -10.55 3.34 16.66
CA PRO A 88 -11.14 3.37 15.33
C PRO A 88 -10.81 4.67 14.59
N MET A 89 -10.08 4.57 13.48
CA MET A 89 -9.77 5.72 12.64
C MET A 89 -10.81 5.86 11.53
N LYS A 90 -11.38 7.05 11.40
CA LYS A 90 -12.26 7.39 10.28
C LYS A 90 -11.41 7.79 9.08
N VAL A 91 -11.58 7.10 7.95
CA VAL A 91 -11.04 7.54 6.67
C VAL A 91 -12.00 8.55 6.07
N THR A 92 -11.56 9.79 5.88
CA THR A 92 -12.41 10.90 5.42
C THR A 92 -12.14 11.32 3.99
N ASP A 93 -11.01 10.93 3.41
CA ASP A 93 -10.59 11.34 2.08
C ASP A 93 -9.56 10.39 1.48
N VAL A 94 -9.33 10.52 0.17
CA VAL A 94 -8.27 9.86 -0.59
C VAL A 94 -7.38 10.92 -1.22
N GLY A 95 -6.07 10.74 -1.10
CA GLY A 95 -5.08 11.53 -1.81
C GLY A 95 -4.72 10.91 -3.15
N PHE A 96 -4.82 11.67 -4.23
CA PHE A 96 -4.10 11.40 -5.47
C PHE A 96 -2.69 11.97 -5.35
N VAL A 97 -1.69 11.10 -5.41
CA VAL A 97 -0.28 11.43 -5.22
C VAL A 97 0.51 11.07 -6.47
N GLY A 98 1.59 11.80 -6.72
CA GLY A 98 2.56 11.49 -7.77
C GLY A 98 3.98 11.62 -7.25
N GLU A 99 4.88 10.80 -7.78
CA GLU A 99 6.31 10.86 -7.49
C GLU A 99 6.97 11.89 -8.41
N ALA A 100 7.74 12.83 -7.83
CA ALA A 100 8.54 13.78 -8.60
C ALA A 100 9.91 13.21 -8.96
N GLU A 101 10.67 13.94 -9.79
CA GLU A 101 12.02 13.53 -10.24
C GLU A 101 13.02 13.36 -9.08
N ASP A 102 12.75 13.95 -7.91
CA ASP A 102 13.54 13.81 -6.70
C ASP A 102 13.21 12.54 -5.89
N GLY A 103 12.29 11.69 -6.39
CA GLY A 103 11.85 10.45 -5.75
C GLY A 103 10.86 10.66 -4.60
N ARG A 104 10.33 11.87 -4.41
CA ARG A 104 9.35 12.16 -3.34
C ARG A 104 7.93 12.15 -3.88
N PHE A 105 7.01 11.65 -3.07
CA PHE A 105 5.58 11.75 -3.35
C PHE A 105 5.04 13.13 -2.96
N HIS A 106 4.30 13.74 -3.87
CA HIS A 106 3.57 14.99 -3.66
C HIS A 106 2.07 14.75 -3.78
N LEU A 107 1.31 15.40 -2.90
CA LEU A 107 -0.15 15.42 -2.98
C LEU A 107 -0.57 16.30 -4.16
N ILE A 108 -1.14 15.69 -5.19
CA ILE A 108 -1.68 16.38 -6.36
C ILE A 108 -3.10 16.88 -6.04
N LYS A 109 -3.92 16.02 -5.43
CA LYS A 109 -5.30 16.35 -5.07
C LYS A 109 -5.79 15.53 -3.90
N ARG A 110 -6.57 16.14 -3.00
CA ARG A 110 -7.32 15.46 -1.95
C ARG A 110 -8.80 15.38 -2.33
N ILE A 111 -9.41 14.22 -2.16
CA ILE A 111 -10.79 13.92 -2.55
C ILE A 111 -11.54 13.45 -1.30
N PRO A 112 -12.41 14.27 -0.71
CA PRO A 112 -13.17 13.87 0.47
C PRO A 112 -14.26 12.86 0.15
N PHE A 113 -14.57 11.99 1.12
CA PHE A 113 -15.72 11.10 1.11
C PHE A 113 -16.94 11.81 1.70
N GLY A 114 -18.07 11.79 0.97
CA GLY A 114 -19.32 12.40 1.42
C GLY A 114 -19.27 13.92 1.35
N HIS A 115 -19.84 14.46 0.28
CA HIS A 115 -20.39 15.82 0.28
C HIS A 115 -21.84 15.76 0.72
#